data_AF-A0A9N9C4Z8-F1
#
_entry.id   AF-A0A9N9C4Z8-F1
#
_cell.length_a   1.000
_cell.length_b   1.000
_cell.length_c   1.000
_cell.angle_alpha   90.00
_cell.angle_beta   90.00
_cell.angle_gamma   90.00
#
_symmetry.space_group_name_H-M   'P 1'
#
loop_
_entity.id
_entity.type
_entity.pdbx_description
1 polymer ?
#
loop_
_entity_poly.entity_id
_entity_poly.type
_entity_poly.pdbx_seq_one_letter_code
_entity_poly.pdbx_strand_id
1 'polypeptide(L)'
;MFALDFRISEQMRLATTEQFKLATLNNAFDMSDSVNAKTHANFTSADELFGNNVYIRGGVMGNYSNKFVISDSYLNEFKQFIQNFTTPLPWKSEDYIILTNGLCGSACALFAEHAAKFNNVTTVAVGGIASNPLLSYSSFIGGAVFNSIEVFESLDKLALLNNSLMPKSFPLAGMEVTFTTYEAYSKINLDEILEFTFRPADFRLFYNEKNIRNVSILWSQTAALIGSKR
;
A
#
# COMPACT_ATOMS: atom_id res chain seq x y z
N MET A 1 3.82 8.76 -6.15
CA MET A 1 3.49 7.71 -5.17
C MET A 1 2.27 8.12 -4.35
N PHE A 2 1.61 7.21 -3.65
CA PHE A 2 0.67 7.58 -2.58
C PHE A 2 1.47 8.03 -1.34
N ALA A 3 0.92 8.96 -0.57
CA ALA A 3 1.52 9.33 0.71
C ALA A 3 1.21 8.25 1.75
N LEU A 4 2.13 8.03 2.66
CA LEU A 4 2.07 7.00 3.70
C LEU A 4 2.24 7.65 5.08
N ASP A 5 1.64 7.08 6.12
CA ASP A 5 2.05 7.32 7.50
C ASP A 5 1.99 6.02 8.32
N PHE A 6 2.44 6.09 9.57
CA PHE A 6 2.27 4.99 10.52
C PHE A 6 1.94 5.49 11.91
N ARG A 7 1.29 4.62 12.69
CA ARG A 7 1.05 4.84 14.12
C ARG A 7 2.36 4.72 14.90
N ILE A 8 2.61 5.69 15.77
CA ILE A 8 3.82 5.74 16.60
C ILE A 8 3.53 5.08 17.95
N SER A 9 4.11 3.91 18.19
CA SER A 9 4.23 3.31 19.53
C SER A 9 5.53 3.76 20.22
N GLU A 10 5.67 3.47 21.52
CA GLU A 10 6.93 3.73 22.25
C GLU A 10 8.10 2.92 21.67
N GLN A 11 7.83 1.69 21.24
CA GLN A 11 8.82 0.84 20.58
C GLN A 11 9.27 1.43 19.25
N MET A 12 8.32 1.83 18.39
CA MET A 12 8.63 2.44 17.11
C MET A 12 9.43 3.73 17.31
N ARG A 13 9.04 4.54 18.30
CA ARG A 13 9.76 5.77 18.65
C ARG A 13 11.22 5.48 19.00
N LEU A 14 11.47 4.55 19.91
CA LEU A 14 12.83 4.22 20.32
C LEU A 14 13.65 3.66 19.14
N ALA A 15 13.12 2.68 18.41
CA ALA A 15 13.84 2.02 17.33
C ALA A 15 14.21 2.99 16.21
N THR A 16 13.26 3.82 15.76
CA THR A 16 13.54 4.84 14.75
C THR A 16 14.51 5.91 15.26
N THR A 17 14.40 6.35 16.52
CA THR A 17 15.36 7.30 17.10
C THR A 17 16.78 6.73 17.13
N GLU A 18 16.97 5.46 17.49
CA GLU A 18 18.29 4.82 17.40
C GLU A 18 18.76 4.68 15.95
N GLN A 19 17.86 4.34 15.03
CA GLN A 19 18.20 4.25 13.61
C GLN A 19 18.76 5.57 13.05
N PHE A 20 18.17 6.72 13.40
CA PHE A 20 18.67 8.03 12.96
C PHE A 20 20.09 8.37 13.47
N LYS A 21 20.61 7.65 14.46
CA LYS A 21 21.99 7.82 14.95
C LYS A 21 23.00 6.95 14.18
N LEU A 22 22.54 5.96 13.43
CA LEU A 22 23.38 5.02 12.70
C LEU A 22 23.55 5.45 11.24
N ALA A 23 24.68 5.07 10.66
CA ALA A 23 24.93 5.21 9.22
C ALA A 23 24.40 4.00 8.41
N THR A 24 23.90 2.95 9.08
CA THR A 24 23.45 1.71 8.43
C THR A 24 22.02 1.84 7.91
N LEU A 25 21.86 1.76 6.59
CA LEU A 25 20.60 2.02 5.87
C LEU A 25 19.83 0.74 5.47
N ASN A 26 19.82 -0.30 6.31
CA ASN A 26 19.25 -1.58 5.90
C ASN A 26 18.55 -2.32 7.05
N ASN A 27 17.50 -1.69 7.58
CA ASN A 27 16.60 -2.30 8.53
C ASN A 27 15.18 -1.69 8.44
N ALA A 28 14.23 -2.32 9.12
CA ALA A 28 12.81 -1.99 9.03
C ALA A 28 12.42 -0.60 9.55
N PHE A 29 13.30 0.06 10.31
CA PHE A 29 13.06 1.39 10.88
C PHE A 29 13.74 2.50 10.09
N ASP A 30 14.42 2.14 8.99
CA ASP A 30 15.11 3.09 8.14
C ASP A 30 14.15 3.88 7.26
N MET A 31 14.37 5.18 7.22
CA MET A 31 13.54 6.16 6.53
C MET A 31 14.36 7.03 5.58
N SER A 32 15.61 6.67 5.27
CA SER A 32 16.48 7.44 4.37
C SER A 32 15.94 7.60 2.96
N ASP A 33 15.22 6.60 2.47
CA ASP A 33 14.59 6.63 1.15
C ASP A 33 13.25 7.38 1.14
N SER A 34 12.82 7.89 2.30
CA SER A 34 11.56 8.59 2.49
C SER A 34 11.77 10.07 2.73
N VAL A 35 10.90 10.88 2.14
CA VAL A 35 10.86 12.33 2.33
C VAL A 35 9.50 12.77 2.84
N ASN A 36 9.45 13.93 3.49
CA ASN A 36 8.20 14.53 3.92
C ASN A 36 7.28 14.76 2.71
N ALA A 37 6.05 14.25 2.76
CA ALA A 37 5.12 14.29 1.62
C ALA A 37 4.69 15.70 1.21
N LYS A 38 4.83 16.70 2.09
CA LYS A 38 4.47 18.09 1.83
C LYS A 38 5.66 18.91 1.34
N THR A 39 6.81 18.76 1.97
CA THR A 39 8.00 19.60 1.69
C THR A 39 8.99 18.95 0.74
N HIS A 40 8.89 17.64 0.52
CA HIS A 40 9.87 16.83 -0.23
C HIS A 40 11.29 16.89 0.37
N ALA A 41 11.42 17.30 1.63
CA ALA A 41 12.69 17.31 2.35
C ALA A 41 12.95 15.95 3.03
N ASN A 42 14.22 15.56 3.08
CA ASN A 42 14.66 14.42 3.87
C ASN A 42 14.39 14.68 5.36
N PHE A 43 13.98 13.65 6.08
CA PHE A 43 13.93 13.73 7.54
C PHE A 43 15.35 13.72 8.10
N THR A 44 15.63 14.66 8.99
CA THR A 44 16.94 14.79 9.65
C THR A 44 16.96 14.22 11.07
N SER A 45 15.77 13.92 11.62
CA SER A 45 15.60 13.33 12.94
C SER A 45 14.29 12.56 13.06
N ALA A 46 14.21 11.67 14.05
CA ALA A 46 12.98 10.96 14.38
C ALA A 46 11.85 11.92 14.81
N ASP A 47 12.16 12.99 15.53
CA ASP A 47 11.15 13.98 15.96
C ASP A 47 10.54 14.73 14.76
N GLU A 48 11.34 15.03 13.74
CA GLU A 48 10.86 15.61 12.49
C GLU A 48 9.95 14.63 11.73
N LEU A 49 10.31 13.34 11.70
CA LEU A 49 9.48 12.31 11.10
C LEU A 49 8.15 12.16 11.85
N PHE A 50 8.18 12.16 13.18
CA PHE A 50 6.99 11.96 13.99
C PHE A 50 6.06 13.16 13.98
N GLY A 51 6.61 14.37 14.08
CA GLY A 51 5.81 15.59 14.23
C GLY A 51 4.88 15.53 15.45
N ASN A 52 3.73 16.19 15.35
CA ASN A 52 2.73 16.27 16.41
C ASN A 52 1.32 15.99 15.86
N ASN A 53 1.14 14.81 15.26
CA ASN A 53 -0.11 14.42 14.62
C ASN A 53 -0.90 13.46 15.51
N VAL A 54 -2.13 13.82 15.87
CA VAL A 54 -3.04 13.00 16.69
C VAL A 54 -4.32 12.75 15.92
N TYR A 55 -4.66 11.48 15.71
CA TYR A 55 -5.85 11.07 14.98
C TYR A 55 -6.61 9.98 15.74
N ILE A 56 -7.92 9.90 15.49
CA ILE A 56 -8.74 8.76 15.91
C ILE A 56 -8.93 7.86 14.69
N ARG A 57 -8.36 6.65 14.73
CA ARG A 57 -8.51 5.64 13.67
C ARG A 57 -8.93 4.31 14.28
N GLY A 58 -9.90 3.64 13.67
CA GLY A 58 -10.50 2.41 14.23
C GLY A 58 -11.09 2.60 15.63
N GLY A 59 -11.54 3.82 15.97
CA GLY A 59 -12.05 4.16 17.32
C GLY A 59 -10.97 4.39 18.38
N VAL A 60 -9.69 4.39 18.01
CA VAL A 60 -8.57 4.55 18.94
C VAL A 60 -7.82 5.85 18.62
N MET A 61 -7.63 6.68 19.64
CA MET A 61 -6.76 7.86 19.55
C MET A 61 -5.29 7.41 19.54
N GLY A 62 -4.49 7.95 18.63
CA GLY A 62 -3.08 7.63 18.52
C GLY A 62 -2.25 8.76 17.90
N ASN A 63 -0.95 8.73 18.16
CA ASN A 63 0.03 9.57 17.50
C ASN A 63 0.47 8.92 16.19
N TYR A 64 0.65 9.72 15.15
CA TYR A 64 1.04 9.27 13.82
C TYR A 64 2.20 10.09 13.30
N SER A 65 3.01 9.48 12.43
CA SER A 65 4.09 10.19 11.75
C SER A 65 3.55 11.32 10.87
N ASN A 66 4.41 12.26 10.52
CA ASN A 66 4.19 13.06 9.33
C ASN A 66 4.04 12.12 8.12
N LYS A 67 3.18 12.52 7.18
CA LYS A 67 3.02 11.78 5.92
C LYS A 67 4.34 11.84 5.16
N PHE A 68 4.75 10.72 4.59
CA PHE A 68 5.96 10.59 3.78
C PHE A 68 5.69 9.93 2.43
N VAL A 69 6.62 10.11 1.51
CA VAL A 69 6.65 9.46 0.20
C VAL A 69 8.07 8.98 -0.08
N ILE A 70 8.23 8.04 -1.02
CA ILE A 70 9.57 7.69 -1.51
C ILE A 70 10.21 8.91 -2.18
N SER A 71 11.50 9.12 -1.93
CA SER A 71 12.28 10.24 -2.44
C SER A 71 12.26 10.31 -3.97
N ASP A 72 12.27 11.54 -4.50
CA ASP A 72 12.27 11.75 -5.95
C ASP A 72 13.55 11.21 -6.62
N SER A 73 14.68 11.21 -5.89
CA SER A 73 15.93 10.60 -6.37
C SER A 73 15.74 9.12 -6.66
N TYR A 74 15.24 8.37 -5.68
CA TYR A 74 14.99 6.93 -5.82
C TYR A 74 13.97 6.64 -6.93
N LEU A 75 12.89 7.42 -6.99
CA LEU A 75 11.89 7.27 -8.05
C LEU A 75 12.47 7.55 -9.44
N ASN A 76 13.39 8.50 -9.58
CA ASN A 76 14.02 8.82 -10.85
C ASN A 76 15.00 7.72 -11.30
N GLU A 77 15.78 7.16 -10.38
CA GLU A 77 16.62 5.99 -10.66
C GLU A 77 15.78 4.80 -11.13
N PHE A 78 14.69 4.51 -10.42
CA PHE A 78 13.78 3.43 -10.78
C PHE A 78 13.09 3.66 -12.14
N LYS A 79 12.69 4.91 -12.45
CA LYS A 79 12.15 5.28 -13.76
C LYS A 79 13.16 5.03 -14.88
N GLN A 80 14.41 5.46 -14.70
CA GLN A 80 15.47 5.24 -15.69
C GLN A 80 15.72 3.74 -15.90
N PHE A 81 15.74 2.97 -14.81
CA PHE A 81 15.83 1.52 -14.88
C PHE A 81 14.71 0.94 -15.74
N ILE A 82 13.43 1.25 -15.43
CA ILE A 82 12.28 0.72 -16.19
C ILE A 82 12.29 1.17 -17.65
N GLN A 83 12.61 2.44 -17.94
CA GLN A 83 12.66 2.96 -19.31
C GLN A 83 13.63 2.16 -20.20
N ASN A 84 14.71 1.62 -19.62
CA ASN A 84 15.64 0.76 -20.33
C ASN A 84 15.06 -0.63 -20.68
N PHE A 85 13.98 -1.05 -20.03
CA PHE A 85 13.31 -2.35 -20.26
C PHE A 85 11.97 -2.25 -20.98
N THR A 86 11.43 -1.05 -21.17
CA THR A 86 10.08 -0.87 -21.73
C THR A 86 10.10 -0.13 -23.05
N THR A 87 9.65 -0.79 -24.12
CA THR A 87 9.19 -0.09 -25.32
C THR A 87 7.81 0.53 -25.03
N PRO A 88 7.57 1.80 -25.37
CA PRO A 88 6.24 2.40 -25.25
C PRO A 88 5.20 1.53 -25.96
N LEU A 89 4.21 1.08 -25.21
CA LEU A 89 3.10 0.30 -25.76
C LEU A 89 2.12 1.25 -26.49
N PRO A 90 1.46 0.81 -27.57
CA PRO A 90 0.59 1.68 -28.36
C PRO A 90 -0.77 1.95 -27.70
N TRP A 91 -1.09 1.26 -26.61
CA TRP A 91 -2.40 1.30 -25.95
C TRP A 91 -2.48 2.44 -24.94
N LYS A 92 -3.61 3.15 -24.96
CA LYS A 92 -3.98 4.21 -24.03
C LYS A 92 -4.84 3.63 -22.90
N SER A 93 -5.05 4.40 -21.83
CA SER A 93 -5.89 3.99 -20.70
C SER A 93 -7.29 3.50 -21.09
N GLU A 94 -7.87 4.09 -22.14
CA GLU A 94 -9.17 3.72 -22.72
C GLU A 94 -9.19 2.34 -23.40
N ASP A 95 -8.03 1.78 -23.74
CA ASP A 95 -7.87 0.45 -24.32
C ASP A 95 -7.73 -0.65 -23.24
N TYR A 96 -7.59 -0.27 -21.96
CA TYR A 96 -7.42 -1.21 -20.86
C TYR A 96 -8.68 -1.35 -20.01
N ILE A 97 -8.84 -2.53 -19.42
CA ILE A 97 -9.90 -2.84 -18.47
C ILE A 97 -9.36 -3.75 -17.37
N ILE A 98 -9.78 -3.49 -16.12
CA ILE A 98 -9.42 -4.31 -14.96
C ILE A 98 -10.58 -5.24 -14.65
N LEU A 99 -10.35 -6.54 -14.81
CA LEU A 99 -11.24 -7.58 -14.31
C LEU A 99 -10.74 -8.08 -12.95
N THR A 100 -11.63 -8.12 -11.96
CA THR A 100 -11.29 -8.50 -10.59
C THR A 100 -12.50 -9.14 -9.91
N ASN A 101 -12.28 -9.91 -8.85
CA ASN A 101 -13.34 -10.39 -7.97
C ASN A 101 -13.38 -9.64 -6.63
N GLY A 102 -12.62 -8.54 -6.52
CA GLY A 102 -12.53 -7.72 -5.32
C GLY A 102 -11.61 -8.24 -4.23
N LEU A 103 -10.98 -9.42 -4.39
CA LEU A 103 -10.05 -9.98 -3.38
C LEU A 103 -8.63 -9.40 -3.45
N CYS A 104 -8.33 -8.68 -4.52
CA CYS A 104 -7.01 -8.10 -4.73
C CYS A 104 -6.65 -7.11 -3.60
N GLY A 105 -5.60 -7.43 -2.86
CA GLY A 105 -5.01 -6.58 -1.81
C GLY A 105 -3.54 -6.29 -2.10
N SER A 106 -2.95 -5.31 -1.40
CA SER A 106 -1.54 -4.91 -1.56
C SER A 106 -1.24 -4.35 -2.97
N ALA A 107 -0.12 -4.75 -3.61
CA ALA A 107 0.39 -4.15 -4.83
C ALA A 107 -0.62 -4.12 -5.99
N CYS A 108 -1.42 -5.17 -6.16
CA CYS A 108 -2.45 -5.19 -7.21
C CYS A 108 -3.56 -4.16 -6.94
N ALA A 109 -3.88 -3.89 -5.66
CA ALA A 109 -4.90 -2.93 -5.27
C ALA A 109 -4.37 -1.50 -5.48
N LEU A 110 -3.09 -1.26 -5.18
CA LEU A 110 -2.40 -0.02 -5.50
C LEU A 110 -2.42 0.26 -7.01
N PHE A 111 -2.10 -0.75 -7.81
CA PHE A 111 -2.18 -0.65 -9.26
C PHE A 111 -3.60 -0.34 -9.74
N ALA A 112 -4.59 -1.10 -9.27
CA ALA A 112 -5.97 -0.91 -9.67
C ALA A 112 -6.53 0.46 -9.27
N GLU A 113 -6.24 0.92 -8.05
CA GLU A 113 -6.59 2.27 -7.60
C GLU A 113 -5.92 3.32 -8.48
N HIS A 114 -4.63 3.15 -8.79
CA HIS A 114 -3.90 4.12 -9.60
C HIS A 114 -4.44 4.19 -11.04
N ALA A 115 -4.70 3.03 -11.64
CA ALA A 115 -5.27 2.91 -12.98
C ALA A 115 -6.68 3.50 -13.05
N ALA A 116 -7.55 3.16 -12.10
CA ALA A 116 -8.93 3.63 -12.07
C ALA A 116 -9.03 5.13 -11.77
N LYS A 117 -8.31 5.63 -10.75
CA LYS A 117 -8.46 7.01 -10.25
C LYS A 117 -7.65 8.05 -11.00
N PHE A 118 -6.47 7.70 -11.51
CA PHE A 118 -5.58 8.68 -12.17
C PHE A 118 -5.50 8.50 -13.67
N ASN A 119 -5.86 7.33 -14.18
CA ASN A 119 -5.79 7.03 -15.61
C ASN A 119 -7.16 6.72 -16.22
N ASN A 120 -8.25 6.74 -15.45
CA ASN A 120 -9.61 6.46 -15.90
C ASN A 120 -9.78 5.07 -16.55
N VAL A 121 -8.99 4.08 -16.12
CA VAL A 121 -9.15 2.69 -16.58
C VAL A 121 -10.45 2.13 -16.04
N THR A 122 -11.24 1.50 -16.90
CA THR A 122 -12.51 0.87 -16.51
C THR A 122 -12.26 -0.35 -15.62
N THR A 123 -13.08 -0.51 -14.59
CA THR A 123 -13.02 -1.59 -13.60
C THR A 123 -14.30 -2.41 -13.62
N VAL A 124 -14.13 -3.73 -13.63
CA VAL A 124 -15.22 -4.70 -13.64
C VAL A 124 -14.99 -5.68 -12.51
N ALA A 125 -15.93 -5.73 -11.58
CA ALA A 125 -15.91 -6.70 -10.50
C ALA A 125 -16.86 -7.87 -10.79
N VAL A 126 -16.41 -9.11 -10.55
CA VAL A 126 -17.22 -10.32 -10.76
C VAL A 126 -17.57 -11.01 -9.43
N GLY A 127 -18.81 -11.46 -9.31
CA GLY A 127 -19.28 -12.24 -8.16
C GLY A 127 -19.87 -11.39 -7.04
N GLY A 128 -19.55 -11.72 -5.79
CA GLY A 128 -20.13 -11.08 -4.60
C GLY A 128 -21.57 -11.52 -4.29
N ILE A 129 -22.20 -10.87 -3.31
CA ILE A 129 -23.56 -11.20 -2.86
C ILE A 129 -24.59 -10.67 -3.86
N ALA A 130 -25.48 -11.53 -4.37
CA ALA A 130 -26.44 -11.20 -5.42
C ALA A 130 -27.30 -9.96 -5.13
N SER A 131 -27.73 -9.79 -3.88
CA SER A 131 -28.56 -8.66 -3.46
C SER A 131 -27.83 -7.31 -3.36
N ASN A 132 -26.50 -7.29 -3.25
CA ASN A 132 -25.75 -6.05 -3.19
C ASN A 132 -25.34 -5.63 -4.60
N PRO A 133 -25.88 -4.56 -5.21
CA PRO A 133 -25.59 -4.21 -6.60
C PRO A 133 -24.12 -3.84 -6.85
N LEU A 134 -23.38 -3.44 -5.82
CA LEU A 134 -22.00 -2.97 -5.93
C LEU A 134 -21.01 -4.02 -5.42
N LEU A 135 -19.86 -4.11 -6.10
CA LEU A 135 -18.72 -4.89 -5.65
C LEU A 135 -17.45 -4.05 -5.82
N SER A 136 -16.56 -4.14 -4.83
CA SER A 136 -15.31 -3.38 -4.86
C SER A 136 -14.35 -3.97 -5.90
N TYR A 137 -13.59 -3.14 -6.61
CA TYR A 137 -12.53 -3.64 -7.51
C TYR A 137 -11.25 -4.05 -6.76
N SER A 138 -11.11 -3.61 -5.50
CA SER A 138 -10.00 -3.93 -4.61
C SER A 138 -10.50 -4.25 -3.20
N SER A 139 -9.71 -5.01 -2.45
CA SER A 139 -9.99 -5.37 -1.07
C SER A 139 -9.45 -4.30 -0.12
N PHE A 140 -8.13 -4.16 -0.07
CA PHE A 140 -7.43 -3.13 0.70
C PHE A 140 -6.15 -2.77 -0.03
N ILE A 141 -5.84 -1.48 -0.04
CA ILE A 141 -4.49 -1.05 -0.36
C ILE A 141 -3.63 -1.41 0.85
N GLY A 142 -2.56 -2.18 0.63
CA GLY A 142 -1.65 -2.55 1.70
C GLY A 142 -0.44 -1.62 1.70
N GLY A 143 -0.03 -1.18 2.89
CA GLY A 143 1.30 -0.63 3.13
C GLY A 143 2.38 -1.71 3.13
N ALA A 144 3.65 -1.29 3.21
CA ALA A 144 4.80 -2.20 3.25
C ALA A 144 4.58 -3.35 4.24
N VAL A 145 4.83 -4.57 3.75
CA VAL A 145 4.67 -5.80 4.52
C VAL A 145 5.98 -6.08 5.23
N PHE A 146 5.91 -6.24 6.54
CA PHE A 146 7.02 -6.67 7.37
C PHE A 146 6.68 -7.99 8.02
N ASN A 147 7.71 -8.77 8.33
CA ASN A 147 7.56 -9.91 9.20
C ASN A 147 8.34 -9.76 10.51
N SER A 148 7.99 -10.58 11.48
CA SER A 148 8.63 -10.57 12.79
C SER A 148 10.13 -10.87 12.74
N ILE A 149 10.60 -11.67 11.79
CA ILE A 149 12.03 -12.00 11.64
C ILE A 149 12.79 -10.73 11.25
N GLU A 150 12.34 -10.02 10.22
CA GLU A 150 12.90 -8.74 9.79
C GLU A 150 12.92 -7.72 10.92
N VAL A 151 11.86 -7.65 11.73
CA VAL A 151 11.83 -6.77 12.91
C VAL A 151 12.87 -7.17 13.94
N PHE A 152 13.00 -8.44 14.30
CA PHE A 152 14.01 -8.87 15.28
C PHE A 152 15.44 -8.67 14.77
N GLU A 153 15.70 -8.96 13.49
CA GLU A 153 17.01 -8.66 12.87
C GLU A 153 17.31 -7.16 12.86
N SER A 154 16.29 -6.33 12.63
CA SER A 154 16.40 -4.88 12.71
C SER A 154 16.72 -4.42 14.14
N LEU A 155 16.03 -4.97 15.13
CA LEU A 155 16.29 -4.68 16.55
C LEU A 155 17.70 -5.12 16.98
N ASP A 156 18.23 -6.21 16.44
CA ASP A 156 19.60 -6.66 16.72
C ASP A 156 20.64 -5.66 16.19
N LYS A 157 20.46 -5.21 14.94
CA LYS A 157 21.29 -4.16 14.32
C LYS A 157 21.28 -2.86 15.12
N LEU A 158 20.16 -2.55 15.78
CA LEU A 158 19.99 -1.39 16.65
C LEU A 158 20.47 -1.61 18.10
N ALA A 159 20.97 -2.80 18.43
CA ALA A 159 21.29 -3.21 19.80
C ALA A 159 20.11 -3.11 20.79
N LEU A 160 18.89 -3.32 20.30
CA LEU A 160 17.63 -3.17 21.04
C LEU A 160 16.94 -4.50 21.39
N LEU A 161 17.46 -5.66 20.96
CA LEU A 161 16.84 -6.97 21.25
C LEU A 161 16.55 -7.22 22.74
N ASN A 162 17.47 -6.79 23.62
CA ASN A 162 17.35 -6.98 25.07
C ASN A 162 16.67 -5.80 25.78
N ASN A 163 16.20 -4.79 25.04
CA ASN A 163 15.54 -3.64 25.62
C ASN A 163 14.15 -4.04 26.16
N SER A 164 13.81 -3.62 27.37
CA SER A 164 12.56 -3.97 28.05
C SER A 164 11.28 -3.50 27.34
N LEU A 165 11.38 -2.48 26.46
CA LEU A 165 10.24 -2.02 25.66
C LEU A 165 9.98 -2.91 24.44
N MET A 166 10.98 -3.64 23.96
CA MET A 166 10.90 -4.43 22.74
C MET A 166 10.20 -5.77 22.98
N PRO A 167 9.44 -6.29 21.99
CA PRO A 167 8.88 -7.62 22.07
C PRO A 167 10.01 -8.66 22.19
N LYS A 168 9.71 -9.78 22.84
CA LYS A 168 10.62 -10.94 22.83
C LYS A 168 10.36 -11.79 21.59
N SER A 169 11.42 -12.42 21.09
CA SER A 169 11.30 -13.43 20.02
C SER A 169 10.29 -14.51 20.39
N PHE A 170 9.61 -15.04 19.37
CA PHE A 170 8.67 -16.14 19.58
C PHE A 170 9.39 -17.36 20.20
N PRO A 171 8.75 -18.05 21.16
CA PRO A 171 9.38 -19.15 21.90
C PRO A 171 9.60 -20.41 21.04
N LEU A 172 8.91 -20.51 19.90
CA LEU A 172 9.03 -21.64 18.98
C LEU A 172 9.79 -21.21 17.73
N ALA A 173 10.82 -21.99 17.39
CA ALA A 173 11.59 -21.79 16.18
C ALA A 173 10.69 -21.93 14.94
N GLY A 174 10.84 -21.01 13.98
CA GLY A 174 10.05 -21.00 12.74
C GLY A 174 8.65 -20.37 12.87
N MET A 175 8.28 -19.85 14.05
CA MET A 175 7.09 -19.00 14.15
C MET A 175 7.38 -17.61 13.60
N GLU A 176 6.51 -17.17 12.70
CA GLU A 176 6.58 -15.87 12.06
C GLU A 176 5.18 -15.24 12.02
N VAL A 177 5.14 -13.92 12.23
CA VAL A 177 3.94 -13.12 11.99
C VAL A 177 4.26 -12.05 10.97
N THR A 178 3.40 -11.93 9.97
CA THR A 178 3.48 -10.93 8.90
C THR A 178 2.39 -9.88 9.09
N PHE A 179 2.72 -8.61 8.90
CA PHE A 179 1.82 -7.48 9.10
C PHE A 179 2.20 -6.29 8.22
N THR A 180 1.25 -5.39 7.99
CA THR A 180 1.46 -4.12 7.28
C THR A 180 1.71 -3.00 8.28
N THR A 181 2.66 -2.11 8.00
CA THR A 181 3.05 -1.03 8.93
C THR A 181 2.54 0.35 8.53
N TYR A 182 2.21 0.54 7.25
CA TYR A 182 1.86 1.85 6.70
C TYR A 182 0.39 1.93 6.29
N GLU A 183 -0.19 3.11 6.46
CA GLU A 183 -1.50 3.48 5.92
C GLU A 183 -1.30 4.42 4.72
N ALA A 184 -2.01 4.16 3.62
CA ALA A 184 -1.89 4.90 2.38
C ALA A 184 -3.03 5.91 2.21
N TYR A 185 -2.69 7.08 1.68
CA TYR A 185 -3.63 8.18 1.47
C TYR A 185 -3.97 8.40 0.02
N SER A 186 -5.24 8.70 -0.24
CA SER A 186 -5.72 9.15 -1.55
C SER A 186 -4.98 10.42 -1.98
N LYS A 187 -4.66 10.51 -3.28
CA LYS A 187 -4.09 11.74 -3.85
C LYS A 187 -5.15 12.78 -4.21
N ILE A 188 -6.43 12.42 -4.17
CA ILE A 188 -7.55 13.30 -4.50
C ILE A 188 -8.08 13.92 -3.21
N ASN A 189 -8.39 13.08 -2.22
CA ASN A 189 -8.78 13.51 -0.89
C ASN A 189 -7.65 13.17 0.09
N LEU A 190 -6.82 14.16 0.44
CA LEU A 190 -5.57 13.92 1.15
C LEU A 190 -5.73 13.34 2.57
N ASP A 191 -6.95 13.34 3.13
CA ASP A 191 -7.25 12.79 4.46
C ASP A 191 -7.98 11.44 4.41
N GLU A 192 -8.25 10.93 3.20
CA GLU A 192 -8.88 9.63 2.99
C GLU A 192 -7.84 8.51 3.03
N ILE A 193 -7.99 7.61 4.00
CA ILE A 193 -7.20 6.39 4.15
C ILE A 193 -7.75 5.31 3.21
N LEU A 194 -6.87 4.69 2.43
CA LEU A 194 -7.26 3.79 1.34
C LEU A 194 -7.55 2.35 1.81
N GLU A 195 -6.92 1.91 2.91
CA GLU A 195 -7.02 0.57 3.50
C GLU A 195 -8.47 0.19 3.85
N PHE A 196 -9.27 1.18 4.27
CA PHE A 196 -10.61 0.96 4.84
C PHE A 196 -11.74 1.48 3.96
N THR A 197 -11.42 1.98 2.76
CA THR A 197 -12.43 2.62 1.92
C THR A 197 -12.95 1.69 0.85
N PHE A 198 -14.28 1.58 0.77
CA PHE A 198 -14.95 0.84 -0.30
C PHE A 198 -14.74 1.51 -1.67
N ARG A 199 -14.36 0.71 -2.68
CA ARG A 199 -14.01 1.18 -4.03
C ARG A 199 -14.87 0.51 -5.09
N PRO A 200 -16.08 1.02 -5.36
CA PRO A 200 -17.00 0.36 -6.28
C PRO A 200 -16.40 0.29 -7.68
N ALA A 201 -16.48 -0.89 -8.29
CA ALA A 201 -16.20 -1.07 -9.71
C ALA A 201 -17.21 -0.31 -10.57
N ASP A 202 -16.80 0.08 -11.78
CA ASP A 202 -17.67 0.73 -12.77
C ASP A 202 -18.80 -0.20 -13.19
N PHE A 203 -18.47 -1.47 -13.41
CA PHE A 203 -19.41 -2.50 -13.77
C PHE A 203 -19.29 -3.71 -12.86
N ARG A 204 -20.39 -4.46 -12.76
CA ARG A 204 -20.42 -5.74 -12.07
C ARG A 204 -20.94 -6.84 -12.98
N LEU A 205 -20.22 -7.95 -13.00
CA LEU A 205 -20.64 -9.20 -13.63
C LEU A 205 -20.98 -10.25 -12.58
N PHE A 206 -21.82 -11.20 -12.96
CA PHE A 206 -22.15 -12.37 -12.14
C PHE A 206 -21.56 -13.63 -12.74
N TYR A 207 -21.16 -14.55 -11.86
CA TYR A 207 -20.90 -15.90 -12.29
C TYR A 207 -22.21 -16.58 -12.73
N ASN A 208 -22.13 -17.32 -13.82
CA ASN A 208 -23.13 -18.27 -14.28
C ASN A 208 -22.44 -19.59 -14.65
N GLU A 209 -23.22 -20.61 -14.99
CA GLU A 209 -22.68 -21.95 -15.27
C GLU A 209 -21.60 -21.98 -16.37
N LYS A 210 -21.68 -21.06 -17.33
CA LYS A 210 -20.75 -21.00 -18.47
C LYS A 210 -19.47 -20.26 -18.09
N ASN A 211 -19.57 -19.04 -17.57
CA ASN A 211 -18.40 -18.19 -17.34
C ASN A 211 -17.59 -18.60 -16.10
N ILE A 212 -18.18 -19.34 -15.15
CA ILE A 212 -17.44 -19.90 -14.01
C ILE A 212 -16.54 -21.07 -14.41
N ARG A 213 -16.92 -21.83 -15.45
CA ARG A 213 -16.16 -22.99 -15.95
C ARG A 213 -15.22 -22.62 -17.10
N ASN A 214 -15.47 -21.49 -17.76
CA ASN A 214 -14.68 -21.02 -18.88
C ASN A 214 -14.40 -19.52 -18.73
N VAL A 215 -13.20 -19.21 -18.21
CA VAL A 215 -12.76 -17.83 -17.94
C VAL A 215 -12.68 -16.98 -19.21
N SER A 216 -12.49 -17.57 -20.39
CA SER A 216 -12.46 -16.83 -21.66
C SER A 216 -13.81 -16.16 -21.94
N ILE A 217 -14.92 -16.78 -21.55
CA ILE A 217 -16.25 -16.17 -21.66
C ILE A 217 -16.36 -14.94 -20.76
N LEU A 218 -15.86 -15.02 -19.53
CA LEU A 218 -15.83 -13.88 -18.61
C LEU A 218 -14.97 -12.74 -19.15
N TRP A 219 -13.81 -13.05 -19.72
CA TRP A 219 -12.95 -12.06 -20.38
C TRP A 219 -13.63 -11.42 -21.58
N SER A 220 -14.30 -12.18 -22.45
CA SER A 220 -15.06 -11.60 -23.58
C SER A 220 -16.19 -10.70 -23.11
N GLN A 221 -16.93 -11.10 -22.06
CA GLN A 221 -17.98 -10.26 -21.44
C GLN A 221 -17.41 -8.96 -20.88
N THR A 222 -16.24 -9.03 -20.25
CA THR A 222 -15.54 -7.87 -19.71
C THR A 222 -15.05 -6.96 -20.83
N ALA A 223 -14.37 -7.51 -21.84
CA ALA A 223 -13.83 -6.74 -22.96
C ALA A 223 -14.91 -5.98 -23.74
N ALA A 224 -16.13 -6.52 -23.81
CA ALA A 224 -17.27 -5.83 -24.41
C ALA A 224 -17.67 -4.53 -23.69
N LEU A 225 -17.21 -4.31 -22.46
CA LEU A 225 -17.42 -3.08 -21.69
C LEU A 225 -16.34 -2.01 -21.93
N ILE A 226 -15.28 -2.31 -22.66
CA ILE A 226 -14.25 -1.32 -23.02
C ILE A 226 -14.91 -0.17 -23.79
N GLY A 227 -14.60 1.08 -23.40
CA GLY A 227 -15.19 2.29 -23.99
C GLY A 227 -16.64 2.59 -23.58
N SER A 228 -17.28 1.74 -22.78
CA SER A 228 -18.59 2.03 -22.21
C SER A 228 -18.47 3.16 -21.19
N LYS A 229 -19.41 4.11 -21.22
CA LYS A 229 -19.51 5.17 -20.21
C LYS A 229 -20.39 4.71 -19.05
N ARG A 230 -20.06 5.16 -17.84
CA ARG A 230 -20.89 5.02 -16.64
C ARG A 230 -22.28 5.62 -16.84
#